data_AF-A0A2V6X5A5-F1
#
_entry.id   AF-A0A2V6X5A5-F1
#
_cell.length_a   1.000
_cell.length_b   1.000
_cell.length_c   1.000
_cell.angle_alpha   90.00
_cell.angle_beta   90.00
_cell.angle_gamma   90.00
#
_symmetry.space_group_name_H-M   'P 1'
#
loop_
_entity.id
_entity.type
_entity.pdbx_description
1 polymer ?
#
loop_
_entity_poly.entity_id
_entity_poly.type
_entity_poly.pdbx_seq_one_letter_code
_entity_poly.pdbx_strand_id
1 'polypeptide(L)'
;HALNATGYRDTLRAERSPEAETRLENLEELIHAAEDYTHADSAPTLEGFLDGVALIADIDELKDEGSRVTMMTLHSAKGLEFPAVFMTGMEEGVFPHARSMSDEEEVEEERRLCYVGVTRARERLHLSYALHRRIHG
;
A
#
# COMPACT_ATOMS: atom_id res chain seq x y z
N HIS A 1 2.62 27.58 1.62
CA HIS A 1 1.61 28.67 1.66
C HIS A 1 0.16 28.17 1.80
N ALA A 2 -0.26 27.12 1.07
CA ALA A 2 -1.64 26.62 1.12
C ALA A 2 -2.14 26.22 2.53
N LEU A 3 -1.33 25.46 3.29
CA LEU A 3 -1.72 24.92 4.60
C LEU A 3 -2.02 25.98 5.66
N ASN A 4 -1.34 27.12 5.58
CA ASN A 4 -1.58 28.27 6.47
C ASN A 4 -2.76 29.11 5.94
N ALA A 5 -2.89 29.24 4.62
CA ALA A 5 -3.99 30.00 4.00
C ALA A 5 -5.36 29.34 4.21
N THR A 6 -5.42 28.01 4.25
CA THR A 6 -6.64 27.25 4.53
C THR A 6 -6.95 27.11 6.01
N GLY A 7 -6.01 27.48 6.90
CA GLY A 7 -6.12 27.24 8.35
C GLY A 7 -6.05 25.77 8.76
N TYR A 8 -5.80 24.85 7.83
CA TYR A 8 -5.85 23.41 8.07
C TYR A 8 -4.85 22.95 9.14
N ARG A 9 -3.64 23.52 9.11
CA ARG A 9 -2.59 23.23 10.10
C ARG A 9 -2.98 23.67 11.51
N ASP A 10 -3.64 24.83 11.63
CA ASP A 10 -4.07 25.35 12.92
C ASP A 10 -5.25 24.56 13.49
N THR A 11 -6.16 24.08 12.63
CA THR A 11 -7.24 23.17 13.01
C THR A 11 -6.70 21.88 13.62
N LEU A 12 -5.72 21.23 12.97
CA LEU A 12 -5.10 20.01 13.49
C LEU A 12 -4.37 20.26 14.83
N ARG A 13 -3.66 21.39 14.95
CA ARG A 13 -3.00 21.76 16.23
C ARG A 13 -3.99 22.03 17.35
N ALA A 14 -5.17 22.57 17.03
CA ALA A 14 -6.22 22.84 18.01
C ALA A 14 -6.91 21.55 18.51
N GLU A 15 -6.95 20.50 17.69
CA GLU A 15 -7.60 19.23 18.00
C GLU A 15 -6.91 18.45 19.14
N ARG A 16 -5.58 18.59 19.29
CA ARG A 16 -4.78 18.02 20.40
C ARG A 16 -5.06 16.54 20.67
N SER A 17 -5.35 15.78 19.61
CA SER A 17 -5.53 14.34 19.65
C SER A 17 -4.26 13.62 19.15
N PRO A 18 -3.99 12.38 19.60
CA PRO A 18 -2.88 11.59 19.05
C PRO A 18 -2.97 11.41 17.54
N GLU A 19 -4.18 11.30 16.99
CA GLU A 19 -4.41 11.22 15.55
C GLU A 19 -4.04 12.53 14.82
N ALA A 20 -4.33 13.68 15.43
CA ALA A 20 -3.95 14.98 14.88
C ALA A 20 -2.43 15.20 14.88
N GLU A 21 -1.71 14.67 15.88
CA GLU A 21 -0.23 14.66 15.90
C GLU A 21 0.32 13.86 14.71
N THR A 22 -0.15 12.63 14.51
CA THR A 22 0.25 11.82 13.34
C THR A 22 -0.07 12.51 12.01
N ARG A 23 -1.22 13.18 11.90
CA ARG A 23 -1.59 13.92 10.68
C ARG A 23 -0.67 15.12 10.44
N LEU A 24 -0.17 15.77 11.49
CA LEU A 24 0.79 16.86 11.37
C LEU A 24 2.16 16.35 10.94
N GLU A 25 2.61 15.21 11.46
CA GLU A 25 3.86 14.55 11.06
C GLU A 25 3.83 14.19 9.56
N ASN A 26 2.77 13.52 9.10
CA ASN A 26 2.59 13.19 7.67
C ASN A 26 2.59 14.44 6.78
N LEU A 27 2.07 15.57 7.29
CA LEU A 27 2.04 16.82 6.56
C LEU A 27 3.43 17.46 6.44
N GLU A 28 4.30 17.25 7.43
CA GLU A 28 5.70 17.66 7.39
C GLU A 28 6.51 16.79 6.42
N GLU A 29 6.28 15.48 6.40
CA GLU A 29 6.86 14.57 5.41
C GLU A 29 6.48 14.95 3.97
N LEU A 30 5.21 15.29 3.73
CA LEU A 30 4.76 15.76 2.41
C LEU A 30 5.49 17.04 1.97
N ILE A 31 5.78 17.96 2.90
CA ILE A 31 6.52 19.18 2.60
C ILE A 31 7.97 18.84 2.24
N HIS A 32 8.61 17.96 3.02
CA HIS A 32 9.97 17.52 2.73
C HIS A 32 10.08 16.80 1.38
N ALA A 33 9.14 15.92 1.04
CA ALA A 33 9.10 15.27 -0.26
C ALA A 33 8.97 16.29 -1.42
N ALA A 34 8.18 17.34 -1.24
CA ALA A 34 8.05 18.41 -2.23
C ALA A 34 9.32 19.26 -2.34
N GLU A 35 10.00 19.53 -1.22
CA GLU A 35 11.30 20.21 -1.20
C GLU A 35 12.36 19.37 -1.93
N ASP A 36 12.48 18.09 -1.62
CA ASP A 36 13.43 17.18 -2.26
C ASP A 36 13.22 17.10 -3.78
N TYR A 37 11.96 16.96 -4.22
CA TYR A 37 11.61 17.00 -5.65
C TYR A 37 12.06 18.31 -6.31
N THR A 38 11.82 19.45 -5.64
CA THR A 38 12.19 20.76 -6.17
C THR A 38 13.71 20.93 -6.31
N HIS A 39 14.50 20.30 -5.43
CA HIS A 39 15.97 20.34 -5.50
C HIS A 39 16.55 19.36 -6.51
N ALA A 40 15.88 18.24 -6.77
CA ALA A 40 16.35 17.19 -7.67
C ALA A 40 16.10 17.51 -9.16
N ASP A 41 15.01 18.21 -9.48
CA ASP A 41 14.65 18.53 -10.86
C ASP A 41 15.21 19.90 -11.31
N SER A 42 15.70 19.96 -12.54
CA SER A 42 16.18 21.19 -13.18
C SER A 42 15.06 22.16 -13.56
N ALA A 43 13.83 21.68 -13.72
CA ALA A 43 12.64 22.47 -14.05
C ALA A 43 11.41 21.96 -13.30
N PRO A 44 11.37 22.10 -11.95
CA PRO A 44 10.32 21.51 -11.13
C PRO A 44 8.96 22.15 -11.42
N THR A 45 7.93 21.31 -11.55
CA THR A 45 6.53 21.76 -11.71
C THR A 45 5.63 21.06 -10.71
N LEU A 46 4.52 21.71 -10.34
CA LEU A 46 3.53 21.09 -9.46
C LEU A 46 2.91 19.85 -10.10
N GLU A 47 2.64 19.89 -11.41
CA GLU A 47 2.12 18.75 -12.17
C GLU A 47 3.09 17.56 -12.11
N GLY A 48 4.38 17.79 -12.40
CA GLY A 48 5.40 16.74 -12.32
C GLY A 48 5.59 16.16 -10.90
N PHE A 49 5.47 16.99 -9.85
CA PHE A 49 5.46 16.50 -8.48
C PHE A 49 4.26 15.59 -8.21
N LEU A 50 3.06 16.01 -8.60
CA LEU A 50 1.83 15.24 -8.39
C LEU A 50 1.85 13.91 -9.15
N ASP A 51 2.38 13.89 -10.38
CA ASP A 51 2.59 12.67 -11.16
C ASP A 51 3.59 11.72 -10.47
N GLY A 52 4.67 12.26 -9.91
CA GLY A 52 5.66 11.48 -9.16
C GLY A 52 5.07 10.86 -7.88
N VAL A 53 4.33 11.63 -7.10
CA VAL A 53 3.65 11.13 -5.88
C VAL A 53 2.66 10.02 -6.22
N ALA A 54 1.90 10.17 -7.31
CA ALA A 54 0.98 9.13 -7.78
C ALA A 54 1.69 7.83 -8.19
N LEU A 55 2.95 7.91 -8.64
CA LEU A 55 3.75 6.76 -9.06
C LEU A 55 4.51 6.08 -7.90
N ILE A 56 4.89 6.84 -6.88
CA ILE A 56 5.73 6.37 -5.75
C ILE A 56 4.93 5.61 -4.70
N ALA A 57 3.62 5.87 -4.57
CA ALA A 57 2.76 5.24 -3.57
C ALA A 57 2.72 3.70 -3.65
N ASP A 58 3.03 3.10 -4.80
CA ASP A 58 2.99 1.64 -4.99
C ASP A 58 4.33 0.93 -4.72
N ILE A 59 5.46 1.65 -4.62
CA ILE A 59 6.79 1.03 -4.78
C ILE A 59 7.74 1.24 -3.59
N ASP A 60 7.67 2.34 -2.82
CA ASP A 60 8.85 2.80 -2.07
C ASP A 60 8.86 2.60 -0.53
N GLU A 61 8.10 1.65 0.03
CA GLU A 61 8.25 1.23 1.45
C GLU A 61 9.26 0.08 1.66
N LEU A 62 9.92 -0.42 0.61
CA LEU A 62 10.87 -1.55 0.70
C LEU A 62 12.33 -1.12 0.85
N LYS A 63 12.61 0.09 1.34
CA LYS A 63 13.97 0.49 1.70
C LYS A 63 14.39 -0.15 3.03
N ASP A 64 15.57 -0.76 2.97
CA ASP A 64 16.13 -1.81 3.82
C ASP A 64 16.56 -1.33 5.23
N GLU A 65 15.64 -0.75 6.01
CA GLU A 65 15.87 -0.39 7.41
C GLU A 65 15.32 -1.47 8.37
N GLY A 66 15.99 -2.63 8.41
CA GLY A 66 15.88 -3.62 9.49
C GLY A 66 15.10 -4.90 9.19
N SER A 67 15.14 -5.87 10.13
CA SER A 67 14.39 -7.13 10.06
C SER A 67 12.89 -6.90 10.28
N ARG A 68 12.16 -6.64 9.19
CA ARG A 68 10.71 -6.41 9.19
C ARG A 68 9.99 -7.49 8.38
N VAL A 69 8.72 -7.70 8.68
CA VAL A 69 7.82 -8.52 7.84
C VAL A 69 7.13 -7.59 6.87
N THR A 70 7.20 -7.90 5.59
CA THR A 70 6.51 -7.14 4.54
C THR A 70 5.07 -7.66 4.37
N MET A 71 4.10 -6.77 4.48
CA MET A 71 2.70 -7.05 4.14
C MET A 71 2.34 -6.31 2.86
N MET A 72 1.69 -7.00 1.94
CA MET A 72 1.28 -6.43 0.65
C MET A 72 0.10 -7.21 0.07
N THR A 73 -0.53 -6.65 -0.96
CA THR A 73 -1.53 -7.38 -1.74
C THR A 73 -0.85 -8.37 -2.71
N LEU A 74 -1.59 -9.36 -3.19
CA LEU A 74 -1.09 -10.31 -4.20
C LEU A 74 -0.64 -9.61 -5.50
N HIS A 75 -1.34 -8.55 -5.90
CA HIS A 75 -1.01 -7.77 -7.09
C HIS A 75 0.35 -7.08 -6.95
N SER A 76 0.60 -6.45 -5.80
CA SER A 76 1.86 -5.76 -5.50
C SER A 76 3.06 -6.71 -5.41
N ALA A 77 2.83 -8.00 -5.16
CA ALA A 77 3.89 -8.99 -5.07
C ALA A 77 4.48 -9.41 -6.43
N LYS A 78 3.87 -8.99 -7.56
CA LYS A 78 4.32 -9.37 -8.90
C LYS A 78 5.76 -8.92 -9.15
N GLY A 79 6.62 -9.85 -9.56
CA GLY A 79 8.04 -9.57 -9.83
C GLY A 79 8.94 -9.63 -8.61
N LEU A 80 8.39 -9.77 -7.40
CA LEU A 80 9.14 -9.96 -6.17
C LEU A 80 9.27 -11.44 -5.82
N GLU A 81 10.25 -11.81 -5.00
CA GLU A 81 10.42 -13.17 -4.47
C GLU A 81 10.98 -13.13 -3.05
N PHE A 82 10.51 -14.03 -2.20
CA PHE A 82 10.85 -14.08 -0.78
C PHE A 82 11.22 -15.50 -0.35
N PRO A 83 12.15 -15.68 0.62
CA PRO A 83 12.47 -17.01 1.17
C PRO A 83 11.22 -17.73 1.71
N ALA A 84 10.36 -17.00 2.45
CA ALA A 84 9.12 -17.50 3.00
C ALA A 84 7.95 -16.56 2.67
N VAL A 85 6.80 -17.13 2.26
CA VAL A 85 5.57 -16.39 1.96
C VAL A 85 4.40 -16.97 2.76
N PHE A 86 3.57 -16.07 3.29
CA PHE A 86 2.33 -16.40 3.98
C PHE A 86 1.16 -15.85 3.16
N MET A 87 0.42 -16.71 2.47
CA MET A 87 -0.85 -16.34 1.84
C MET A 87 -1.98 -16.60 2.85
N THR A 88 -2.75 -15.55 3.14
CA THR A 88 -3.82 -15.60 4.15
C THR A 88 -5.17 -15.30 3.51
N GLY A 89 -6.24 -15.82 4.10
CA GLY A 89 -7.59 -15.62 3.57
C GLY A 89 -7.86 -16.42 2.30
N MET A 90 -7.29 -17.63 2.21
CA MET A 90 -7.56 -18.60 1.15
C MET A 90 -8.96 -19.22 1.33
N GLU A 91 -9.99 -18.38 1.18
CA GLU A 91 -11.40 -18.66 1.47
C GLU A 91 -12.26 -18.17 0.30
N GLU A 92 -13.23 -18.97 -0.15
CA GLU A 92 -14.19 -18.51 -1.16
C GLU A 92 -14.91 -17.23 -0.73
N GLY A 93 -14.98 -16.24 -1.62
CA GLY A 93 -15.54 -14.93 -1.34
C GLY A 93 -14.53 -13.91 -0.80
N VAL A 94 -13.38 -14.37 -0.29
CA VAL A 94 -12.22 -13.52 0.06
C VAL A 94 -11.16 -13.64 -1.03
N PHE A 95 -10.73 -14.87 -1.30
CA PHE A 95 -9.82 -15.23 -2.38
C PHE A 95 -10.12 -16.66 -2.85
N PRO A 96 -10.81 -16.84 -4.01
CA PRO A 96 -11.19 -15.80 -4.97
C PRO A 96 -12.22 -14.80 -4.43
N HIS A 97 -12.11 -13.54 -4.84
CA HIS A 97 -12.98 -12.46 -4.37
C HIS A 97 -14.45 -12.69 -4.78
N ALA A 98 -15.42 -12.38 -3.91
CA ALA A 98 -16.84 -12.66 -4.16
C ALA A 98 -17.39 -12.10 -5.48
N ARG A 99 -16.78 -11.03 -6.03
CA ARG A 99 -17.17 -10.42 -7.31
C ARG A 99 -16.83 -11.28 -8.52
N SER A 100 -15.71 -12.02 -8.48
CA SER A 100 -15.31 -12.86 -9.62
C SER A 100 -16.10 -14.16 -9.70
N MET A 101 -16.72 -14.59 -8.61
CA MET A 101 -17.38 -15.90 -8.52
C MET A 101 -18.56 -16.09 -9.51
N SER A 102 -19.14 -15.01 -10.05
CA SER A 102 -20.22 -15.10 -11.03
C SER A 102 -19.76 -15.20 -12.49
N ASP A 103 -18.46 -15.03 -12.76
CA ASP A 103 -17.89 -15.04 -14.10
C ASP A 103 -16.67 -15.97 -14.17
N GLU A 104 -16.72 -16.97 -15.04
CA GLU A 104 -15.65 -17.97 -15.19
C GLU A 104 -14.33 -17.33 -15.66
N GLU A 105 -14.37 -16.28 -16.48
CA GLU A 105 -13.16 -15.58 -16.92
C GLU A 105 -12.50 -14.82 -15.75
N GLU A 106 -13.30 -14.23 -14.86
CA GLU A 106 -12.80 -13.54 -13.67
C GLU A 106 -12.26 -14.53 -12.63
N VAL A 107 -12.88 -15.71 -12.45
CA VAL A 107 -12.34 -16.78 -11.61
C VAL A 107 -10.98 -17.25 -12.14
N GLU A 108 -10.82 -17.37 -13.46
CA GLU A 108 -9.54 -17.72 -14.07
C GLU A 108 -8.47 -16.63 -13.87
N GLU A 109 -8.85 -15.35 -13.79
CA GLU A 109 -7.92 -14.27 -13.40
C GLU A 109 -7.48 -14.40 -11.94
N GLU A 110 -8.40 -14.65 -11.01
CA GLU A 110 -8.05 -14.92 -9.60
C GLU A 110 -7.16 -16.17 -9.46
N ARG A 111 -7.37 -17.18 -10.31
CA ARG A 111 -6.49 -18.36 -10.39
C ARG A 111 -5.08 -17.98 -10.83
N ARG A 112 -4.94 -17.12 -11.85
CA ARG A 112 -3.63 -16.58 -12.27
C ARG A 112 -2.97 -15.79 -11.15
N LEU A 113 -3.74 -14.97 -10.42
CA LEU A 113 -3.25 -14.23 -9.27
C LEU A 113 -2.77 -15.15 -8.14
N CYS A 114 -3.48 -16.25 -7.90
CA CYS A 114 -3.09 -17.29 -6.94
C CYS A 114 -1.77 -17.92 -7.33
N TYR A 115 -1.62 -18.28 -8.61
CA TYR A 115 -0.38 -18.81 -9.17
C TYR A 115 0.80 -17.84 -8.99
N VAL A 116 0.59 -16.55 -9.24
CA VAL A 116 1.61 -15.52 -8.99
C VAL A 116 2.02 -15.53 -7.51
N GLY A 117 1.05 -15.50 -6.59
CA GLY A 117 1.30 -15.57 -5.14
C GLY A 117 2.12 -16.78 -4.71
N VAL A 118 1.72 -17.97 -5.17
CA VAL A 118 2.42 -19.24 -4.90
C VAL A 118 3.87 -19.19 -5.40
N THR A 119 4.11 -18.63 -6.58
CA THR A 119 5.45 -18.55 -7.19
C THR A 119 6.33 -17.44 -6.60
N ARG A 120 5.85 -16.63 -5.65
CA ARG A 120 6.71 -15.66 -4.95
C ARG A 120 7.57 -16.33 -3.86
N ALA A 121 7.20 -17.53 -3.42
CA ALA A 121 7.92 -18.28 -2.38
C ALA A 121 9.10 -19.05 -2.96
N ARG A 122 10.30 -18.86 -2.40
CA ARG A 122 11.51 -19.60 -2.81
C ARG A 122 11.71 -20.91 -2.06
N GLU A 123 11.46 -20.90 -0.74
CA GLU A 123 11.74 -22.07 0.11
C GLU A 123 10.50 -22.56 0.84
N ARG A 124 9.67 -21.64 1.37
CA ARG A 124 8.50 -21.99 2.19
C ARG A 124 7.27 -21.19 1.78
N LEU A 125 6.17 -21.90 1.58
CA LEU A 125 4.85 -21.32 1.38
C LEU A 125 3.92 -21.81 2.48
N HIS A 126 3.28 -20.86 3.17
CA HIS A 126 2.25 -21.14 4.15
C HIS A 126 0.92 -20.58 3.65
N LEU A 127 -0.10 -21.44 3.61
CA LEU A 127 -1.46 -21.07 3.24
C LEU A 127 -2.34 -21.14 4.50
N SER A 128 -3.23 -20.18 4.67
CA SER A 128 -4.15 -20.17 5.80
C SER A 128 -5.56 -19.70 5.41
N TYR A 129 -6.54 -20.29 6.10
CA TYR A 129 -7.96 -19.96 6.00
C TYR A 129 -8.57 -19.89 7.41
N ALA A 130 -9.67 -19.17 7.55
CA ALA A 130 -10.46 -19.08 8.76
C ALA A 130 -11.81 -19.79 8.60
N LEU A 131 -12.27 -20.50 9.63
CA LEU A 131 -13.63 -21.07 9.66
C LEU A 131 -14.70 -19.99 9.84
N HIS A 132 -14.35 -18.91 10.54
CA HIS A 132 -15.20 -17.75 10.75
C HIS A 132 -14.36 -16.49 10.59
N ARG A 133 -14.83 -15.57 9.76
CA ARG A 133 -14.19 -14.29 9.49
C ARG A 133 -15.20 -13.18 9.66
N ARG A 134 -14.83 -12.14 10.42
CA ARG A 134 -15.60 -10.90 10.48
C ARG A 134 -15.09 -9.96 9.38
N ILE A 135 -15.95 -9.64 8.41
CA ILE A 135 -15.67 -8.69 7.34
C ILE A 135 -16.68 -7.55 7.45
N HIS A 136 -16.22 -6.30 7.40
CA HIS A 136 -17.06 -5.08 7.40
C HIS A 136 -17.86 -4.73 8.66
N GLY A 137 -17.55 -5.29 9.83
CA GLY A 137 -18.01 -4.75 11.12
C GLY A 137 -19.45 -5.06 11.47
#